data_AF-A0A2H0W143-F1
#
_entry.id   AF-A0A2H0W143-F1
#
_cell.length_a   1.000
_cell.length_b   1.000
_cell.length_c   1.000
_cell.angle_alpha   90.00
_cell.angle_beta   90.00
_cell.angle_gamma   90.00
#
_symmetry.space_group_name_H-M   'P 1'
#
loop_
_entity.id
_entity.type
_entity.pdbx_description
1 polymer ?
#
loop_
_entity_poly.entity_id
_entity_poly.type
_entity_poly.pdbx_seq_one_letter_code
_entity_poly.pdbx_strand_id
1 'polypeptide(L)'
;MKKTIYIIAFSFLGILISFLVHYGIEYPVIFLLITNFETFSLGLSWDTWFLVHHVGTVILLILGASAGFFQGRYWWRVIYIEKRYPRKLKPRRHPRYRIKPGTGHDRGSMNNRDSGSSPE
;
A
#
# COMPACT_ATOMS: atom_id res chain seq x y z
N MET A 1 7.28 10.83 -11.49
CA MET A 1 6.92 11.81 -10.43
C MET A 1 6.15 11.19 -9.27
N LYS A 2 4.94 10.63 -9.46
CA LYS A 2 4.11 10.08 -8.34
C LYS A 2 4.84 9.07 -7.44
N LYS A 3 5.55 8.11 -8.04
CA LYS A 3 6.37 7.11 -7.32
C LYS A 3 7.46 7.76 -6.47
N THR A 4 8.16 8.73 -7.04
CA THR A 4 9.27 9.43 -6.38
C THR A 4 8.77 10.19 -5.15
N ILE A 5 7.69 10.97 -5.29
CA ILE A 5 7.07 11.71 -4.19
C ILE A 5 6.64 10.75 -3.07
N TYR A 6 6.01 9.63 -3.43
CA TYR A 6 5.60 8.60 -2.46
C TYR A 6 6.78 8.03 -1.67
N ILE A 7 7.86 7.65 -2.35
CA ILE A 7 9.05 7.08 -1.69
C ILE A 7 9.74 8.13 -0.82
N ILE A 8 9.84 9.38 -1.28
CA ILE A 8 10.40 10.49 -0.49
C ILE A 8 9.56 10.73 0.76
N ALA A 9 8.22 10.74 0.65
CA ALA A 9 7.34 10.90 1.79
C ALA A 9 7.52 9.78 2.84
N PHE A 10 7.70 8.53 2.40
CA PHE A 10 8.01 7.42 3.29
C PHE A 10 9.40 7.54 3.94
N SER A 11 10.39 8.05 3.21
CA SER A 11 11.73 8.30 3.74
C SER A 11 11.69 9.40 4.80
N PHE A 12 10.95 10.48 4.54
CA PHE A 12 10.71 11.56 5.49
C PHE A 12 9.95 11.07 6.73
N LEU A 13 8.93 10.22 6.55
CA LEU A 13 8.24 9.56 7.66
C LEU A 13 9.19 8.70 8.51
N GLY A 14 10.11 7.96 7.87
CA GLY A 14 11.13 7.18 8.56
C GLY A 14 12.05 8.04 9.42
N ILE A 15 12.45 9.22 8.92
CA ILE A 15 13.22 10.21 9.68
C ILE A 15 12.41 10.71 10.89
N LEU A 16 11.13 11.07 10.71
CA LEU A 16 10.29 11.51 11.83
C LEU A 16 10.18 10.42 12.90
N ILE A 17 9.94 9.17 12.51
CA ILE A 17 9.88 8.04 13.45
C ILE A 17 11.22 7.87 14.16
N SER A 18 12.35 8.08 13.48
CA SER A 18 13.68 7.99 14.13
C SER A 18 13.83 8.97 15.29
N PHE A 19 13.27 10.19 15.19
CA PHE A 19 13.28 11.15 16.30
C PHE A 19 12.39 10.71 17.47
N LEU A 20 11.23 10.11 17.18
CA LEU A 20 10.37 9.56 18.24
C LEU A 20 11.06 8.41 18.98
N VAL A 21 11.72 7.51 18.24
CA VAL A 21 12.49 6.41 18.82
C VAL A 21 13.69 6.95 19.60
N HIS A 22 14.39 7.95 19.06
CA HIS A 22 15.52 8.59 19.73
C HIS A 22 15.09 9.14 21.09
N TYR A 23 14.03 9.95 21.13
CA TYR A 23 13.46 10.49 22.36
C TYR A 23 13.05 9.39 23.35
N GLY A 24 12.40 8.33 22.85
CA GLY A 24 11.97 7.21 23.68
C GLY A 24 13.11 6.42 24.32
N ILE A 25 14.31 6.43 23.72
CA ILE A 25 15.52 5.82 24.27
C ILE A 25 16.28 6.81 25.16
N GLU A 26 16.42 8.06 24.72
CA GLU A 26 17.20 9.09 25.39
C GLU A 26 16.59 9.47 26.74
N TYR A 27 15.26 9.64 26.81
CA TYR A 27 14.57 10.00 28.04
C TYR A 27 14.86 9.06 29.21
N PRO A 28 14.65 7.72 29.10
CA PRO A 28 14.94 6.82 30.21
C PRO A 28 16.44 6.72 30.52
N VAL A 29 17.32 6.81 29.51
CA VAL A 29 18.78 6.76 29.72
C VAL A 29 19.23 7.96 30.54
N ILE A 30 18.87 9.18 30.14
CA ILE A 30 19.22 10.41 30.87
C ILE A 30 18.64 10.37 32.30
N PHE A 31 17.38 9.95 32.44
CA PHE A 31 16.74 9.83 33.75
C PHE A 31 17.52 8.92 34.69
N LEU A 32 17.96 7.75 34.23
CA LEU A 32 18.77 6.81 35.02
C LEU A 32 20.14 7.41 35.37
N LEU A 33 20.85 7.98 34.39
CA LEU A 33 22.18 8.56 34.60
C LEU A 33 22.17 9.71 35.61
N ILE A 34 21.14 10.57 35.58
CA ILE A 34 21.00 11.68 36.54
C ILE A 34 20.61 11.17 37.93
N THR A 35 19.81 10.10 38.02
CA THR A 35 19.33 9.57 39.30
C THR A 35 20.48 8.96 40.12
N ASN A 36 21.34 8.17 39.49
CA ASN A 36 22.53 7.61 40.15
C ASN A 36 23.59 7.26 39.11
N PHE A 37 24.50 8.20 38.87
CA PHE A 37 25.52 8.04 37.83
C PHE A 37 26.47 6.88 38.12
N GLU A 38 26.93 6.68 39.36
CA GLU A 38 27.85 5.56 39.67
C GLU A 38 27.25 4.20 39.32
N THR A 39 25.94 4.03 39.51
CA THR A 39 25.27 2.75 39.25
C THR A 39 24.93 2.56 37.78
N PHE A 40 24.47 3.63 37.09
CA PHE A 40 23.92 3.52 35.73
C PHE A 40 24.86 3.95 34.62
N SER A 41 26.03 4.52 34.95
CA SER A 41 27.04 4.94 33.96
C SER A 41 27.75 3.77 33.27
N LEU A 42 27.61 2.54 33.76
CA LEU A 42 28.34 1.36 33.28
C LEU A 42 29.88 1.56 33.32
N GLY A 43 30.37 2.41 34.23
CA GLY A 43 31.79 2.76 34.34
C GLY A 43 32.28 3.76 33.29
N LEU A 44 31.37 4.30 32.46
CA LEU A 44 31.70 5.31 31.44
C LEU A 44 31.61 6.72 32.01
N SER A 45 32.48 7.62 31.53
CA SER A 45 32.40 9.04 31.86
C SER A 45 31.24 9.73 31.14
N TRP A 46 30.85 10.93 31.60
CA TRP A 46 29.87 11.76 30.91
C TRP A 46 30.28 12.08 29.47
N ASP A 47 31.55 12.39 29.23
CA ASP A 47 32.08 12.66 27.88
C ASP A 47 31.91 11.46 26.95
N THR A 48 32.12 10.25 27.48
CA THR A 48 31.89 9.01 26.74
C THR A 48 30.41 8.80 26.45
N TRP A 49 29.52 9.10 27.39
CA TRP A 49 28.07 9.05 27.17
C TRP A 49 27.59 10.04 26.10
N PHE A 50 28.14 11.25 26.06
CA PHE A 50 27.87 12.21 24.98
C PHE A 50 28.33 11.69 23.61
N LEU A 51 29.50 11.04 23.56
CA LEU A 51 29.98 10.41 22.33
C LEU A 51 29.04 9.28 21.87
N VAL A 52 28.64 8.39 22.79
CA VAL A 52 27.70 7.30 22.50
C VAL A 52 26.37 7.85 22.00
N HIS A 53 25.85 8.91 22.62
CA HIS A 53 24.63 9.61 22.18
C HIS A 53 24.77 10.15 20.76
N HIS A 54 25.85 10.86 20.44
CA HIS A 54 26.08 11.41 19.11
C HIS A 54 26.12 10.31 18.04
N VAL A 55 26.92 9.26 18.27
CA VAL A 55 27.04 8.14 17.34
C VAL A 55 25.71 7.40 17.19
N GLY A 56 25.03 7.13 18.30
CA GLY A 56 23.71 6.50 18.32
C GLY A 56 22.66 7.31 17.56
N THR A 57 22.68 8.63 17.67
CA THR A 57 21.79 9.55 16.93
C THR A 57 22.00 9.44 15.43
N VAL A 58 23.25 9.48 14.97
CA VAL A 58 23.58 9.36 13.54
C VAL A 58 23.17 8.01 12.99
N ILE A 59 23.47 6.92 13.72
CA ILE A 59 23.08 5.56 13.32
C ILE A 59 21.55 5.45 13.21
N LEU A 60 20.82 5.92 14.23
CA LEU A 60 19.37 5.82 14.26
C LEU A 60 18.71 6.63 13.14
N LEU A 61 19.26 7.81 12.81
CA LEU A 61 18.81 8.62 11.69
C LEU A 61 19.02 7.90 10.34
N ILE A 62 20.19 7.32 10.12
CA ILE A 62 20.50 6.54 8.90
C ILE A 62 19.55 5.34 8.78
N LEU A 63 19.32 4.62 9.88
CA LEU A 63 18.40 3.49 9.93
C LEU A 63 16.96 3.92 9.64
N GLY A 64 16.50 5.02 10.24
CA GLY A 64 15.16 5.56 10.00
C GLY A 64 14.93 5.97 8.55
N ALA A 65 15.87 6.72 7.96
CA ALA A 65 15.81 7.12 6.56
C ALA A 65 15.82 5.90 5.62
N SER A 66 16.72 4.94 5.87
CA SER A 66 16.84 3.72 5.07
C SER A 66 15.59 2.85 5.17
N ALA A 67 15.09 2.62 6.39
CA ALA A 67 13.86 1.88 6.62
C ALA A 67 12.68 2.53 5.91
N GLY A 68 12.53 3.86 6.02
CA GLY A 68 11.51 4.62 5.30
C GLY A 68 11.61 4.42 3.78
N PHE A 69 12.80 4.53 3.21
CA PHE A 69 13.04 4.31 1.78
C PHE A 69 12.63 2.90 1.32
N PHE A 70 13.08 1.86 2.02
CA PHE A 70 12.75 0.47 1.69
C PHE A 70 11.25 0.20 1.83
N GLN A 71 10.63 0.74 2.87
CA GLN A 71 9.20 0.60 3.12
C GLN A 71 8.38 1.29 2.01
N GLY A 72 8.77 2.49 1.59
CA GLY A 72 8.17 3.18 0.45
C GLY A 72 8.28 2.38 -0.85
N ARG A 73 9.42 1.74 -1.13
CA ARG A 73 9.59 0.86 -2.30
C ARG A 73 8.73 -0.40 -2.21
N TYR A 74 8.68 -1.02 -1.05
CA TYR A 74 7.91 -2.24 -0.81
C TYR A 74 6.41 -1.99 -1.04
N TRP A 75 5.83 -0.98 -0.38
CA TRP A 75 4.40 -0.68 -0.52
C TRP A 75 4.03 -0.18 -1.89
N TRP A 76 4.92 0.56 -2.57
CA TRP A 76 4.68 0.93 -3.96
C TRP A 76 4.47 -0.31 -4.84
N ARG A 77 5.32 -1.33 -4.69
CA ARG A 77 5.21 -2.59 -5.43
C ARG A 77 3.90 -3.31 -5.11
N VAL A 78 3.61 -3.49 -3.82
CA VAL A 78 2.42 -4.23 -3.36
C VAL A 78 1.11 -3.58 -3.80
N ILE A 79 1.00 -2.25 -3.69
CA ILE A 79 -0.26 -1.54 -3.92
C ILE A 79 -0.46 -1.25 -5.41
N TYR A 80 0.56 -0.73 -6.10
CA TYR A 80 0.39 -0.19 -7.45
C TYR A 80 0.77 -1.17 -8.57
N ILE A 81 1.73 -2.08 -8.31
CA ILE A 81 2.19 -3.04 -9.32
C ILE A 81 1.43 -4.35 -9.19
N GLU A 82 1.51 -4.98 -8.01
CA GLU A 82 0.87 -6.27 -7.74
C GLU A 82 -0.66 -6.14 -7.61
N LYS A 83 -1.17 -4.93 -7.31
CA LYS A 83 -2.60 -4.65 -7.05
C LYS A 83 -3.20 -5.64 -6.04
N ARG A 84 -2.41 -6.02 -5.03
CA ARG A 84 -2.77 -7.07 -4.05
C ARG A 84 -4.07 -6.79 -3.28
N TYR A 85 -4.56 -5.56 -3.33
CA TYR A 85 -5.88 -5.13 -2.85
C TYR A 85 -6.76 -4.71 -4.04
N PRO A 86 -7.31 -5.65 -4.82
CA PRO A 86 -8.23 -5.29 -5.89
C PRO A 86 -9.47 -4.64 -5.26
N ARG A 87 -9.85 -3.44 -5.72
CA ARG A 87 -11.14 -2.86 -5.37
C ARG A 87 -12.21 -3.88 -5.76
N LYS A 88 -13.10 -4.23 -4.83
CA LYS A 88 -14.36 -4.90 -5.17
C LYS A 88 -15.15 -3.95 -6.08
N LEU A 89 -14.95 -4.06 -7.39
CA LEU A 89 -15.79 -3.39 -8.36
C LEU A 89 -17.19 -3.98 -8.18
N LYS A 90 -18.11 -3.18 -7.62
CA LYS A 90 -19.54 -3.50 -7.59
C LYS A 90 -19.92 -3.84 -9.04
N PRO A 91 -20.53 -5.00 -9.33
CA PRO A 91 -20.80 -5.40 -10.71
C PRO A 91 -21.62 -4.29 -11.37
N ARG A 92 -21.06 -3.72 -12.44
CA ARG A 92 -21.72 -2.72 -13.25
C ARG A 92 -22.90 -3.45 -13.89
N ARG A 93 -24.10 -3.28 -13.34
CA ARG A 93 -25.34 -3.75 -13.99
C ARG A 93 -25.41 -3.04 -15.33
N HIS A 94 -25.08 -3.75 -16.41
CA HIS A 94 -25.35 -3.26 -17.76
C HIS A 94 -26.87 -3.02 -17.88
N PRO A 95 -27.31 -1.87 -18.43
CA PRO A 95 -28.69 -1.75 -18.86
C PRO A 95 -28.90 -2.82 -19.94
N ARG A 96 -29.83 -3.74 -19.71
CA ARG A 96 -30.34 -4.57 -20.82
C ARG A 96 -30.95 -3.60 -21.81
N TYR A 97 -30.33 -3.45 -22.98
CA TYR A 97 -31.01 -2.87 -24.12
C TYR A 97 -32.18 -3.80 -24.45
N ARG A 98 -33.39 -3.37 -24.09
CA ARG A 98 -34.64 -4.00 -24.46
C ARG A 98 -34.82 -3.78 -25.95
N ILE A 99 -34.55 -4.80 -26.75
CA ILE A 99 -34.94 -4.82 -28.16
C ILE A 99 -36.46 -4.61 -28.18
N LYS A 100 -36.93 -3.54 -28.83
CA LYS A 100 -38.36 -3.34 -29.11
C LYS A 100 -38.78 -4.43 -30.09
N PRO A 101 -39.80 -5.26 -29.81
CA PRO A 101 -40.36 -6.13 -30.82
C PRO A 101 -40.99 -5.24 -31.90
N GLY A 102 -40.48 -5.40 -33.12
CA GLY A 102 -41.07 -4.84 -34.32
C GLY A 102 -42.48 -5.39 -34.50
N THR A 103 -43.37 -4.48 -34.85
CA THR A 103 -44.71 -4.73 -35.38
C THR A 103 -44.62 -5.67 -36.58
N GLY A 104 -45.07 -6.91 -36.40
CA GLY A 104 -45.29 -7.89 -37.46
C GLY A 104 -46.67 -8.48 -37.27
N HIS A 105 -47.62 -7.91 -38.00
CA HIS A 105 -49.04 -8.28 -38.00
C HIS A 105 -49.25 -9.69 -38.56
N ASP A 106 -50.25 -10.35 -38.00
CA ASP A 106 -50.78 -11.69 -38.28
C ASP A 106 -51.04 -12.10 -39.73
N ARG A 107 -51.08 -13.43 -39.87
CA ARG A 107 -51.92 -14.33 -40.72
C ARG A 107 -51.01 -15.24 -41.56
N GLY A 108 -51.04 -16.57 -41.42
CA GLY A 108 -52.16 -17.45 -41.11
C GLY A 108 -52.54 -18.21 -42.36
N SER A 109 -52.40 -19.54 -42.31
CA SER A 109 -53.13 -20.57 -43.07
C SER A 109 -52.22 -21.65 -43.66
N MET A 110 -52.42 -22.82 -43.05
CA MET A 110 -52.05 -24.17 -43.43
C MET A 110 -52.42 -24.62 -44.86
N ASN A 111 -51.77 -25.73 -45.21
CA ASN A 111 -52.29 -26.94 -45.88
C ASN A 111 -52.08 -27.15 -47.39
N ASN A 112 -51.13 -28.04 -47.67
CA ASN A 112 -51.32 -29.39 -48.23
C ASN A 112 -52.27 -29.54 -49.44
N ARG A 113 -51.72 -29.96 -50.60
CA ARG A 113 -52.12 -31.18 -51.33
C ARG A 113 -51.28 -31.47 -52.58
N ASP A 114 -51.22 -32.77 -52.84
CA ASP A 114 -50.54 -33.54 -53.87
C ASP A 114 -50.82 -33.18 -55.34
N SER A 115 -49.82 -33.47 -56.19
CA SER A 115 -49.88 -34.11 -57.52
C SER A 115 -48.47 -33.94 -58.14
N GLY A 116 -47.70 -34.93 -58.60
CA GLY A 116 -48.00 -36.17 -59.32
C GLY A 116 -47.41 -36.06 -60.73
N SER A 117 -46.61 -37.05 -61.16
CA SER A 117 -45.99 -37.29 -62.52
C SER A 117 -44.79 -36.41 -62.92
N SER A 118 -43.72 -36.85 -63.59
CA SER A 118 -43.22 -38.13 -64.12
C SER A 118 -41.73 -37.95 -64.46
N PRO A 119 -40.90 -39.01 -64.55
CA PRO A 119 -39.54 -38.96 -65.07
C PRO A 119 -39.48 -39.25 -66.58
N GLU A 120 -38.56 -38.60 -67.28
CA GLU A 120 -37.93 -39.05 -68.53
C GLU A 120 -36.42 -39.21 -68.30
#